data_AF-M4RY73-F1
#
_entry.id   AF-M4RY73-F1
#
_cell.length_a   1.000
_cell.length_b   1.000
_cell.length_c   1.000
_cell.angle_alpha   90.00
_cell.angle_beta   90.00
_cell.angle_gamma   90.00
#
_symmetry.space_group_name_H-M   'P 1'
#
loop_
_entity.id
_entity.type
_entity.pdbx_description
1 polymer ?
#
loop_
_entity_poly.entity_id
_entity_poly.type
_entity_poly.pdbx_seq_one_letter_code
_entity_poly.pdbx_strand_id
1 'polypeptide(L)'
;MFYDGNCVYWRRRFLDGGSEIMNVSSTVVIQILIFCVTGVLFWNYVIVGFAATIDDPNHSGKTGLMLLPMLPVMLVFIVMGEPNGQVTKVLSLVPLTSVSFMPMRIVSMSVPVWQVGLSLVFLVVGVYYVRLFAARVFRPNITLFGKEPDWADI
;
A
#
# COMPACT_ATOMS: atom_id res chain seq x y z
N MET A 1 30.67 -29.19 -25.79
CA MET A 1 31.05 -29.55 -24.41
C MET A 1 30.83 -28.33 -23.50
N PHE A 2 29.58 -27.82 -23.46
CA PHE A 2 29.19 -26.52 -22.89
C PHE A 2 27.98 -26.65 -21.94
N TYR A 3 27.96 -27.70 -21.11
CA TYR A 3 26.84 -27.96 -20.20
C TYR A 3 27.32 -28.58 -18.87
N ASP A 4 28.23 -27.95 -18.11
CA ASP A 4 28.44 -28.43 -16.73
C ASP A 4 29.12 -27.42 -15.77
N GLY A 5 28.47 -26.29 -15.51
CA GLY A 5 28.96 -25.35 -14.50
C GLY A 5 27.86 -24.51 -13.86
N ASN A 6 26.89 -24.07 -14.67
CA ASN A 6 25.80 -23.23 -14.17
C ASN A 6 24.76 -24.02 -13.35
N CYS A 7 24.45 -25.28 -13.69
CA CYS A 7 23.43 -26.05 -12.95
C CYS A 7 23.79 -26.28 -11.48
N VAL A 8 25.06 -26.58 -11.19
CA VAL A 8 25.53 -26.79 -9.81
C VAL A 8 25.60 -25.47 -9.05
N TYR A 9 26.00 -24.38 -9.72
CA TYR A 9 26.04 -23.05 -9.14
C TYR A 9 24.64 -22.52 -8.74
N TRP A 10 23.65 -22.65 -9.64
CA TRP A 10 22.26 -22.30 -9.33
C TRP A 10 21.71 -23.17 -8.20
N ARG A 11 21.95 -24.48 -8.22
CA ARG A 11 21.50 -25.40 -7.17
C ARG A 11 22.08 -25.03 -5.80
N ARG A 12 23.37 -24.68 -5.71
CA ARG A 12 23.97 -24.20 -4.45
C ARG A 12 23.44 -22.84 -4.03
N ARG A 13 23.26 -21.87 -4.95
CA ARG A 13 22.66 -20.56 -4.66
C ARG A 13 21.21 -20.68 -4.14
N PHE A 14 20.42 -21.63 -4.63
CA PHE A 14 19.06 -21.88 -4.13
C PHE A 14 19.04 -22.61 -2.78
N LEU A 15 19.97 -23.56 -2.56
CA LEU A 15 20.05 -24.32 -1.30
C LEU A 15 20.71 -23.52 -0.17
N ASP A 16 21.77 -22.77 -0.47
CA ASP A 16 22.52 -21.93 0.49
C ASP A 16 21.89 -20.53 0.62
N GLY A 17 21.20 -20.05 -0.42
CA GLY A 17 20.45 -18.80 -0.36
C GLY A 17 19.24 -18.90 0.56
N GLY A 18 18.62 -20.08 0.68
CA GLY A 18 17.44 -20.34 1.51
C GLY A 18 17.63 -20.09 3.01
N SER A 19 18.84 -20.26 3.54
CA SER A 19 19.14 -20.01 4.97
C SER A 19 19.35 -18.53 5.30
N GLU A 20 19.85 -17.73 4.36
CA GLU A 20 20.05 -16.28 4.54
C GLU A 20 18.73 -15.49 4.43
N ILE A 21 17.74 -16.00 3.68
CA ILE A 21 16.39 -15.39 3.60
C ILE A 21 15.59 -15.57 4.91
N MET A 22 16.01 -16.49 5.79
CA MET A 22 15.37 -16.77 7.07
C MET A 22 16.01 -16.03 8.26
N ASN A 23 17.04 -15.21 8.03
CA ASN A 23 17.59 -14.31 9.06
C ASN A 23 16.92 -12.93 9.05
N VAL A 24 15.65 -12.87 8.63
CA VAL A 24 14.80 -11.70 8.87
C VAL A 24 14.22 -11.90 10.27
N SER A 25 14.60 -11.03 11.20
CA SER A 25 14.04 -11.03 12.56
C SER A 25 12.51 -11.10 12.47
N SER A 26 11.88 -12.06 13.17
CA SER A 26 10.42 -12.26 13.13
C SER A 26 9.64 -10.98 13.43
N THR A 27 10.23 -10.08 14.20
CA THR A 27 9.72 -8.73 14.49
C THR A 27 9.49 -7.89 13.23
N VAL A 28 10.43 -7.91 12.27
CA VAL A 28 10.34 -7.14 11.02
C VAL A 28 9.17 -7.64 10.17
N VAL A 29 8.98 -8.95 10.10
CA VAL A 29 7.87 -9.57 9.37
C VAL A 29 6.53 -9.10 9.96
N ILE A 30 6.40 -9.13 11.29
CA ILE A 30 5.19 -8.66 11.98
C ILE A 30 4.93 -7.17 11.67
N GLN A 31 5.96 -6.33 11.73
CA GLN A 31 5.83 -4.90 11.41
C GLN A 31 5.33 -4.71 9.96
N ILE A 32 5.92 -5.39 8.99
CA ILE A 32 5.51 -5.32 7.59
C ILE A 32 4.04 -5.76 7.43
N LEU A 33 3.62 -6.84 8.10
CA LEU A 33 2.23 -7.30 8.04
C LEU A 33 1.26 -6.25 8.58
N ILE A 34 1.56 -5.62 9.72
CA ILE A 34 0.69 -4.57 10.30
C ILE A 34 0.59 -3.38 9.34
N PHE A 35 1.70 -2.94 8.75
CA PHE A 35 1.69 -1.86 7.75
C PHE A 35 0.94 -2.27 6.48
N CYS A 36 1.07 -3.51 6.03
CA CYS A 36 0.37 -4.03 4.86
C CYS A 36 -1.16 -4.04 5.10
N VAL A 37 -1.62 -4.61 6.21
CA VAL A 37 -3.05 -4.65 6.55
C VAL A 37 -3.62 -3.24 6.69
N THR A 38 -2.95 -2.37 7.46
CA THR A 38 -3.46 -1.02 7.70
C THR A 38 -3.38 -0.15 6.45
N GLY A 39 -2.38 -0.37 5.61
CA GLY A 39 -2.22 0.34 4.34
C GLY A 39 -3.24 -0.07 3.27
N VAL A 40 -3.55 -1.36 3.17
CA VAL A 40 -4.65 -1.85 2.32
C VAL A 40 -5.98 -1.26 2.77
N LEU A 41 -6.23 -1.22 4.09
CA LEU A 41 -7.43 -0.57 4.64
C LEU A 41 -7.49 0.91 4.26
N PHE A 42 -6.38 1.66 4.40
CA PHE A 42 -6.32 3.06 4.02
C PHE A 42 -6.70 3.28 2.55
N TRP A 43 -6.02 2.58 1.64
CA TRP A 43 -6.26 2.73 0.20
C TRP A 43 -7.67 2.29 -0.20
N ASN A 44 -8.21 1.25 0.43
CA ASN A 44 -9.59 0.84 0.20
C ASN A 44 -10.57 1.96 0.53
N TYR A 45 -10.45 2.62 1.70
CA TYR A 45 -11.35 3.73 2.03
C TYR A 45 -11.23 4.92 1.07
N VAL A 46 -10.01 5.21 0.58
CA VAL A 46 -9.80 6.26 -0.43
C VAL A 46 -10.54 5.91 -1.72
N ILE A 47 -10.29 4.72 -2.29
CA ILE A 47 -10.91 4.28 -3.54
C ILE A 47 -12.43 4.22 -3.42
N VAL A 48 -12.93 3.68 -2.31
CA VAL A 48 -14.35 3.64 -1.96
C VAL A 48 -14.90 5.06 -2.02
N GLY A 49 -14.31 6.02 -1.31
CA GLY A 49 -14.74 7.42 -1.30
C GLY A 49 -14.88 8.03 -2.69
N PHE A 50 -13.89 7.84 -3.58
CA PHE A 50 -13.95 8.34 -4.95
C PHE A 50 -14.92 7.55 -5.84
N ALA A 51 -15.04 6.24 -5.67
CA ALA A 51 -15.95 5.41 -6.44
C ALA A 51 -17.42 5.81 -6.24
N ALA A 52 -17.78 6.27 -5.04
CA ALA A 52 -19.11 6.81 -4.75
C ALA A 52 -19.40 8.19 -5.36
N THR A 53 -18.44 8.79 -6.06
CA THR A 53 -18.62 10.08 -6.76
C THR A 53 -18.66 9.94 -8.28
N ILE A 54 -18.47 8.73 -8.80
CA ILE A 54 -18.47 8.47 -10.25
C ILE A 54 -19.79 7.79 -10.62
N ASP A 55 -20.63 8.53 -11.31
CA ASP A 55 -21.95 8.08 -11.74
C ASP A 55 -21.96 7.48 -13.16
N ASP A 56 -20.91 7.72 -13.95
CA ASP A 56 -20.81 7.21 -15.33
C ASP A 56 -19.85 6.00 -15.44
N PRO A 57 -20.33 4.81 -15.83
CA PRO A 57 -19.51 3.60 -15.94
C PRO A 57 -18.43 3.67 -17.04
N ASN A 58 -18.57 4.56 -18.03
CA ASN A 58 -17.63 4.71 -19.15
C ASN A 58 -16.63 5.87 -18.97
N HIS A 59 -16.69 6.61 -17.86
CA HIS A 59 -15.71 7.66 -17.62
C HIS A 59 -14.34 7.03 -17.28
N SER A 60 -13.33 7.30 -18.12
CA SER A 60 -11.91 6.91 -17.89
C SER A 60 -11.37 7.29 -16.50
N GLY A 61 -12.04 8.20 -15.77
CA GLY A 61 -11.70 8.58 -14.40
C GLY A 61 -11.69 7.40 -13.41
N LYS A 62 -12.56 6.40 -13.58
CA LYS A 62 -12.61 5.22 -12.69
C LYS A 62 -11.35 4.38 -12.78
N THR A 63 -10.82 4.19 -14.00
CA THR A 63 -9.56 3.48 -14.24
C THR A 63 -8.36 4.23 -13.65
N GLY A 64 -8.35 5.56 -13.78
CA GLY A 64 -7.30 6.39 -13.18
C GLY A 64 -7.24 6.28 -11.65
N LEU A 65 -8.39 6.18 -10.98
CA LEU A 65 -8.45 6.01 -9.52
C LEU A 65 -7.92 4.68 -9.03
N MET A 66 -8.13 3.59 -9.78
CA MET A 66 -7.56 2.28 -9.44
C MET A 66 -6.03 2.25 -9.56
N LEU A 67 -5.46 3.12 -10.39
CA LEU A 67 -4.00 3.28 -10.55
C LEU A 67 -3.38 4.21 -9.50
N LEU A 68 -4.18 4.98 -8.75
CA LEU A 68 -3.69 5.94 -7.75
C LEU A 68 -2.78 5.32 -6.67
N PRO A 69 -3.04 4.11 -6.12
CA PRO A 69 -2.15 3.46 -5.17
C PRO A 69 -0.75 3.12 -5.74
N MET A 70 -0.61 3.07 -7.07
CA MET A 70 0.65 2.78 -7.72
C MET A 70 1.65 3.93 -7.61
N LEU A 71 1.18 5.18 -7.49
CA LEU A 71 2.01 6.37 -7.41
C LEU A 71 3.05 6.32 -6.25
N PRO A 72 2.66 6.10 -4.97
CA PRO A 72 3.65 6.01 -3.89
C PRO A 72 4.61 4.83 -4.05
N VAL A 73 4.19 3.73 -4.70
CA VAL A 73 5.06 2.59 -4.98
C VAL A 73 6.13 2.97 -6.00
N MET A 74 5.75 3.68 -7.07
CA MET A 74 6.70 4.19 -8.07
C MET A 74 7.73 5.15 -7.45
N LEU A 75 7.30 6.01 -6.52
CA LEU A 75 8.20 6.95 -5.83
C LEU A 75 9.26 6.24 -4.97
N VAL A 76 8.93 5.09 -4.36
CA VAL A 76 9.90 4.32 -3.58
C VAL A 76 11.09 3.92 -4.43
N PHE A 77 10.86 3.47 -5.67
CA PHE A 77 11.94 3.04 -6.57
C PHE A 77 12.92 4.17 -6.91
N ILE A 78 12.46 5.41 -6.97
CA ILE A 78 13.31 6.59 -7.22
C ILE A 78 14.19 6.90 -6.00
N VAL A 79 13.66 6.71 -4.79
CA VAL A 79 14.31 7.10 -3.54
C VAL A 79 15.17 5.98 -2.94
N MET A 80 15.22 4.80 -3.58
CA MET A 80 16.01 3.65 -3.11
C MET A 80 17.51 3.95 -2.97
N GLY A 81 18.05 4.91 -3.71
CA GLY A 81 19.47 5.30 -3.63
C GLY A 81 19.88 5.94 -2.31
N GLU A 82 18.97 6.64 -1.62
CA GLU A 82 19.24 7.34 -0.35
C GLU A 82 18.12 7.13 0.68
N PRO A 83 18.04 5.94 1.33
CA PRO A 83 16.96 5.59 2.25
C PRO A 83 16.95 6.43 3.55
N ASN A 84 18.05 7.12 3.85
CA ASN A 84 18.21 8.00 5.00
C ASN A 84 17.97 9.49 4.71
N GLY A 85 17.67 9.85 3.46
CA GLY A 85 17.39 11.22 3.05
C GLY A 85 16.29 11.86 3.90
N GLN A 86 16.39 13.18 4.12
CA GLN A 86 15.36 13.93 4.85
C GLN A 86 13.98 13.78 4.18
N VAL A 87 13.96 13.77 2.84
CA VAL A 87 12.75 13.55 2.04
C VAL A 87 12.11 12.19 2.33
N THR A 88 12.92 11.12 2.35
CA THR A 88 12.48 9.76 2.66
C THR A 88 11.85 9.68 4.05
N LYS A 89 12.44 10.37 5.04
CA LYS A 89 11.91 10.43 6.41
C LYS A 89 10.55 11.10 6.47
N VAL A 90 10.37 12.23 5.79
CA VAL A 90 9.07 12.95 5.76
C VAL A 90 8.01 12.14 5.02
N LEU A 91 8.33 11.57 3.85
CA LEU A 91 7.41 10.72 3.07
C LEU A 91 7.01 9.45 3.82
N SER A 92 7.83 8.99 4.76
CA SER A 92 7.49 7.86 5.63
C SER A 92 6.43 8.19 6.69
N LEU A 93 6.22 9.47 7.00
CA LEU A 93 5.26 9.91 8.03
C LEU A 93 3.88 10.25 7.45
N VAL A 94 3.82 10.66 6.19
CA VAL A 94 2.57 11.00 5.52
C VAL A 94 1.77 9.72 5.29
N PRO A 95 0.51 9.58 5.77
CA PRO A 95 -0.24 8.32 5.78
C PRO A 95 -0.33 7.65 4.40
N LEU A 96 -0.55 8.44 3.34
CA LEU A 96 -0.74 7.94 1.98
C LEU A 96 0.53 7.32 1.38
N THR A 97 1.69 7.90 1.68
CA THR A 97 3.00 7.43 1.19
C THR A 97 3.69 6.50 2.18
N SER A 98 3.36 6.58 3.47
CA SER A 98 3.91 5.78 4.55
C SER A 98 3.72 4.27 4.32
N VAL A 99 2.57 3.88 3.74
CA VAL A 99 2.25 2.48 3.35
C VAL A 99 3.37 1.85 2.53
N SER A 100 3.97 2.60 1.61
CA SER A 100 5.01 2.09 0.71
C SER A 100 6.42 2.38 1.23
N PHE A 101 6.65 3.56 1.80
CA PHE A 101 7.98 4.01 2.20
C PHE A 101 8.49 3.33 3.49
N MET A 102 7.64 3.06 4.48
CA MET A 102 8.12 2.45 5.73
C MET A 102 8.56 0.99 5.57
N PRO A 103 7.80 0.10 4.91
CA PRO A 103 8.25 -1.27 4.69
C PRO A 103 9.58 -1.33 3.92
N MET A 104 9.75 -0.47 2.90
CA MET A 104 11.02 -0.37 2.18
C MET A 104 12.18 0.03 3.10
N ARG A 105 11.99 1.06 3.94
CA ARG A 105 13.03 1.49 4.89
C ARG A 105 13.37 0.42 5.91
N ILE A 106 12.39 -0.31 6.44
CA ILE A 106 12.64 -1.39 7.42
C ILE A 106 13.45 -2.54 6.79
N VAL A 107 13.22 -2.85 5.51
CA VAL A 107 13.96 -3.89 4.78
C VAL A 107 15.38 -3.43 4.41
N SER A 108 15.55 -2.16 4.04
CA SER A 108 16.85 -1.64 3.60
C SER A 108 17.76 -1.20 4.74
N MET A 109 17.21 -0.79 5.89
CA MET A 109 17.98 -0.29 7.02
C MET A 109 17.30 -0.56 8.37
N SER A 110 18.08 -0.55 9.45
CA SER A 110 17.52 -0.54 10.80
C SER A 110 16.95 0.86 11.12
N VAL A 111 15.62 0.98 11.09
CA VAL A 111 14.91 2.21 11.46
C VAL A 111 14.67 2.24 12.97
N PRO A 112 14.87 3.38 13.66
CA PRO A 112 14.52 3.50 15.08
C PRO A 112 13.05 3.15 15.34
N VAL A 113 12.79 2.35 16.37
CA VAL A 113 11.43 1.88 16.73
C VAL A 113 10.42 3.00 16.94
N TRP A 114 10.85 4.17 17.44
CA TRP A 114 9.98 5.33 17.63
C TRP A 114 9.51 5.95 16.31
N GLN A 115 10.33 5.90 15.25
CA GLN A 115 9.92 6.38 13.92
C GLN A 115 8.85 5.47 13.33
N VAL A 116 9.01 4.16 13.51
CA VAL A 116 8.05 3.15 13.05
C VAL A 116 6.73 3.28 13.82
N GLY A 117 6.78 3.45 15.13
CA GLY A 117 5.59 3.69 15.95
C GLY A 117 4.87 4.99 15.56
N LEU A 118 5.61 6.08 15.38
CA LEU A 118 5.02 7.37 15.02
C LEU A 118 4.37 7.33 13.62
N SER A 119 5.02 6.72 12.62
CA SER A 119 4.40 6.55 11.30
C SER A 119 3.16 5.66 11.36
N LEU A 120 3.17 4.62 12.20
CA LEU A 120 2.01 3.76 12.37
C LEU A 120 0.83 4.50 12.99
N VAL A 121 1.07 5.34 14.00
CA VAL A 121 0.03 6.19 14.60
C VAL A 121 -0.54 7.15 13.57
N PHE A 122 0.30 7.85 12.80
CA PHE A 122 -0.16 8.74 11.72
C PHE A 122 -1.02 7.99 10.70
N LEU A 123 -0.63 6.78 10.34
CA LEU A 123 -1.34 5.95 9.39
C LEU A 123 -2.71 5.50 9.91
N VAL A 124 -2.80 5.04 11.17
CA VAL A 124 -4.08 4.68 11.82
C VAL A 124 -5.00 5.89 11.96
N VAL A 125 -4.46 7.05 12.36
CA VAL A 125 -5.20 8.31 12.44
C VAL A 125 -5.71 8.71 11.05
N GLY A 126 -4.87 8.58 10.01
CA GLY A 126 -5.24 8.78 8.62
C GLY A 126 -6.39 7.88 8.19
N VAL A 127 -6.32 6.57 8.49
CA VAL A 127 -7.41 5.61 8.21
C VAL A 127 -8.70 6.07 8.88
N TYR A 128 -8.64 6.47 10.16
CA TYR A 128 -9.82 6.90 10.90
C TYR A 128 -10.50 8.11 10.24
N TYR A 129 -9.72 9.13 9.86
CA TYR A 129 -10.26 10.30 9.17
C TYR A 129 -10.83 9.95 7.79
N VAL A 130 -10.08 9.23 6.94
CA VAL A 130 -10.53 8.86 5.59
C VAL A 130 -11.78 7.99 5.67
N ARG A 131 -11.87 7.05 6.61
CA ARG A 131 -13.08 6.26 6.87
C ARG A 131 -14.29 7.15 7.17
N LEU A 132 -14.13 8.17 8.01
CA LEU A 132 -15.22 9.11 8.33
C LEU A 132 -15.65 9.92 7.11
N PHE A 133 -14.70 10.37 6.29
CA PHE A 133 -15.00 11.06 5.03
C PHE A 133 -15.71 10.15 4.04
N ALA A 134 -15.19 8.95 3.80
CA ALA A 134 -15.82 7.95 2.94
C ALA A 134 -17.25 7.66 3.42
N ALA A 135 -17.47 7.35 4.69
CA ALA A 135 -18.82 7.10 5.22
C ALA A 135 -19.80 8.26 4.99
N ARG A 136 -19.33 9.52 5.03
CA ARG A 136 -20.16 10.68 4.71
C ARG A 136 -20.50 10.77 3.23
N VAL A 137 -19.57 10.45 2.34
CA VAL A 137 -19.79 10.45 0.88
C VAL A 137 -20.71 9.29 0.45
N PHE A 138 -20.65 8.14 1.11
CA PHE A 138 -21.53 6.99 0.79
C PHE A 138 -22.98 7.18 1.24
N ARG A 139 -23.22 7.90 2.33
CA ARG A 139 -24.57 8.04 2.92
C ARG A 139 -25.63 8.61 1.95
N PRO A 140 -25.37 9.68 1.18
CA PRO A 140 -26.33 10.19 0.20
C PRO A 140 -26.61 9.20 -0.95
N ASN A 141 -25.57 8.50 -1.41
CA ASN A 141 -25.65 7.58 -2.55
C ASN A 141 -26.59 6.39 -2.28
N ILE A 142 -26.59 5.84 -1.06
CA ILE A 142 -27.46 4.69 -0.75
C ILE A 142 -28.95 5.05 -0.64
N THR A 143 -29.29 6.30 -0.34
CA THR A 143 -30.69 6.73 -0.22
C THR A 143 -31.39 6.99 -1.56
N LEU A 144 -30.62 7.08 -2.66
CA LEU A 144 -31.13 7.38 -4.00
C LEU A 144 -31.64 6.14 -4.77
N PHE A 145 -31.13 4.95 -4.49
CA PHE A 145 -31.52 3.71 -5.20
C PHE A 145 -32.78 3.03 -4.64
N GLY A 146 -33.57 3.72 -3.81
CA GLY A 146 -34.79 3.18 -3.21
C GLY A 146 -36.03 3.20 -4.11
N LYS A 147 -35.94 3.68 -5.35
CA LYS A 147 -37.04 3.58 -6.34
C LYS A 147 -36.78 2.37 -7.23
N GLU A 148 -37.58 1.33 -7.06
CA GLU A 148 -37.61 0.19 -7.99
C GLU A 148 -37.93 0.71 -9.40
N PRO A 149 -37.19 0.29 -10.45
CA PRO A 149 -37.55 0.63 -11.82
C PRO A 149 -38.94 0.07 -12.10
N ASP A 150 -39.90 0.96 -12.36
CA ASP A 150 -41.25 0.56 -12.76
C ASP A 150 -41.16 -0.01 -14.18
N TRP A 151 -42.00 -1.01 -14.47
CA TRP A 151 -42.06 -1.69 -15.78
C TRP A 151 -42.45 -0.75 -16.94
N ALA A 152 -42.77 0.52 -16.65
CA ALA A 152 -43.01 1.58 -17.61
C ALA A 152 -41.74 2.33 -18.08
N ASP A 153 -40.60 2.18 -17.39
CA ASP A 153 -39.32 2.84 -17.71
C ASP A 153 -38.31 1.92 -18.45
N ILE A 154 -38.72 0.69 -18.80
CA ILE A 154 -37.95 -0.30 -19.59
C ILE A 154 -38.54 -0.36 -21.00
#